data_AF-A0A0D8Y6X2-F1
#
_entry.id   AF-A0A0D8Y6X2-F1
#
_cell.length_a   1.000
_cell.length_b   1.000
_cell.length_c   1.000
_cell.angle_alpha   90.00
_cell.angle_beta   90.00
_cell.angle_gamma   90.00
#
_symmetry.space_group_name_H-M   'P 1'
#
loop_
_entity.id
_entity.type
_entity.pdbx_description
1 polymer ?
#
loop_
_entity_poly.entity_id
_entity_poly.type
_entity_poly.pdbx_seq_one_letter_code
_entity_poly.pdbx_strand_id
1 'polypeptide(L)'
;MINNIGYPNITHDFKKLDEQYKDLVILPDDTYYMLMKKAIVWMQKKEFRKLLKPFDRHEFDVSPAVVNAFYSPEKNAITFPAGILQPPFFSGSYPKAVNYGAIGAVIGHEITHGFDDQGFWLLKCYKNLIR
;
A
#
# COMPACT_ATOMS: atom_id res chain seq x y z
N MET A 1 5.50 1.80 14.46
CA MET A 1 5.48 1.82 12.99
C MET A 1 4.96 0.47 12.53
N ILE A 2 3.96 0.45 11.64
CA ILE A 2 3.40 -0.79 11.05
C ILE A 2 4.24 -1.16 9.81
N ASN A 3 4.50 -2.46 9.60
CA ASN A 3 5.30 -2.94 8.49
C ASN A 3 4.43 -3.79 7.56
N ASN A 4 4.21 -3.30 6.35
CA ASN A 4 3.47 -3.99 5.30
C ASN A 4 4.47 -4.53 4.26
N ILE A 5 4.56 -5.85 4.10
CA ILE A 5 5.60 -6.49 3.27
C ILE A 5 4.95 -7.44 2.27
N GLY A 6 5.30 -7.28 0.99
CA GLY A 6 4.83 -8.12 -0.11
C GLY A 6 3.44 -7.73 -0.59
N TYR A 7 2.42 -8.24 0.07
CA TYR A 7 1.02 -8.15 -0.38
C TYR A 7 0.06 -8.09 0.81
N PRO A 8 -1.19 -7.58 0.62
CA PRO A 8 -2.18 -7.56 1.67
C PRO A 8 -2.67 -8.96 2.04
N ASN A 9 -2.98 -9.19 3.31
CA ASN A 9 -3.50 -10.48 3.80
C ASN A 9 -4.75 -10.99 3.07
N ILE A 10 -5.53 -10.09 2.45
CA ILE A 10 -6.71 -10.47 1.65
C ILE A 10 -6.36 -11.35 0.45
N THR A 11 -5.13 -11.30 -0.07
CA THR A 11 -4.71 -12.14 -1.20
C THR A 11 -4.66 -13.62 -0.86
N HIS A 12 -4.64 -13.98 0.43
CA HIS A 12 -4.71 -15.37 0.87
C HIS A 12 -6.15 -15.89 1.04
N ASP A 13 -7.15 -15.01 0.99
CA ASP A 13 -8.55 -15.35 1.22
C ASP A 13 -9.38 -15.02 -0.03
N PHE A 14 -9.47 -16.01 -0.93
CA PHE A 14 -10.19 -15.86 -2.20
C PHE A 14 -11.64 -15.42 -2.00
N LYS A 15 -12.31 -15.88 -0.93
CA LYS A 15 -13.71 -15.48 -0.67
C LYS A 15 -13.81 -13.99 -0.36
N LYS A 16 -12.90 -13.46 0.45
CA LYS A 16 -12.86 -12.02 0.73
C LYS A 16 -12.45 -11.21 -0.48
N LEU A 17 -11.55 -11.74 -1.31
CA LEU A 17 -11.14 -11.10 -2.55
C LEU A 17 -12.33 -11.01 -3.52
N ASP A 18 -13.05 -12.11 -3.76
CA ASP A 18 -14.24 -12.15 -4.61
C ASP A 18 -15.32 -11.19 -4.09
N GLU A 19 -15.57 -11.20 -2.77
CA GLU A 19 -16.52 -10.28 -2.12
C GLU A 19 -16.13 -8.80 -2.32
N GLN A 20 -14.84 -8.47 -2.33
CA GLN A 20 -14.36 -7.10 -2.59
C GLN A 20 -14.65 -6.65 -4.03
N TYR A 21 -14.53 -7.57 -5.00
CA TYR A 21 -14.70 -7.28 -6.42
C TYR A 21 -16.10 -7.61 -6.95
N LYS A 22 -17.02 -8.12 -6.13
CA LYS A 22 -18.38 -8.54 -6.54
C LYS A 22 -19.18 -7.50 -7.33
N ASP A 23 -18.96 -6.21 -7.03
CA ASP A 23 -19.67 -5.10 -7.66
C ASP A 23 -19.03 -4.65 -8.99
N LEU A 24 -17.87 -5.21 -9.38
CA LEU A 24 -17.17 -4.93 -10.62
C LEU A 24 -17.49 -6.00 -11.67
N VAL A 25 -18.56 -5.80 -12.44
CA VAL A 25 -18.98 -6.74 -13.48
C VAL A 25 -18.51 -6.28 -14.86
N ILE A 26 -17.50 -6.96 -15.40
CA ILE A 26 -16.96 -6.75 -16.75
C ILE A 26 -17.45 -7.89 -17.65
N LEU A 27 -18.03 -7.55 -18.80
CA LEU A 27 -18.58 -8.50 -19.76
C LEU A 27 -17.68 -8.60 -21.01
N PRO A 28 -17.64 -9.74 -21.72
CA PRO A 28 -16.79 -9.90 -22.90
C PRO A 28 -17.09 -8.94 -24.06
N ASP A 29 -18.33 -8.44 -24.15
CA ASP A 29 -18.80 -7.48 -25.15
C ASP A 29 -18.62 -6.01 -24.73
N ASP A 30 -18.09 -5.75 -23.53
CA ASP A 30 -17.78 -4.38 -23.09
C ASP A 30 -16.72 -3.76 -24.00
N THR A 31 -17.05 -2.61 -24.58
CA THR A 31 -16.04 -1.77 -25.24
C THR A 31 -15.02 -1.25 -24.22
N TYR A 32 -13.83 -0.85 -24.68
CA TYR A 32 -12.82 -0.24 -23.82
C TYR A 32 -13.37 0.93 -22.98
N TYR A 33 -14.22 1.79 -23.58
CA TYR A 33 -14.87 2.87 -22.86
C TYR A 33 -15.77 2.38 -21.73
N MET A 34 -16.56 1.34 -21.97
CA MET A 34 -17.43 0.74 -20.95
C MET A 34 -16.61 0.13 -19.82
N LEU A 35 -15.55 -0.61 -20.15
CA LEU A 35 -14.62 -1.17 -19.17
C LEU A 35 -14.01 -0.09 -18.27
N MET A 36 -13.48 0.99 -18.87
CA MET A 36 -12.92 2.12 -18.12
C MET A 36 -13.96 2.81 -17.24
N LYS A 37 -15.16 3.06 -17.77
CA LYS A 37 -16.26 3.67 -17.00
C LYS A 37 -16.64 2.81 -15.79
N LYS A 38 -16.79 1.50 -15.98
CA LYS A 38 -17.11 0.55 -14.90
C LYS A 38 -16.03 0.53 -13.83
N ALA A 39 -14.75 0.47 -14.22
CA ALA A 39 -13.63 0.49 -13.30
C ALA A 39 -13.58 1.78 -12.48
N ILE A 40 -13.73 2.95 -13.11
CA ILE A 40 -13.73 4.26 -12.43
C ILE A 40 -14.88 4.35 -11.43
N VAL A 41 -16.10 3.99 -11.84
CA VAL A 41 -17.28 4.03 -10.95
C VAL A 41 -17.09 3.08 -9.76
N TRP A 42 -16.55 1.89 -9.98
CA TRP A 42 -16.25 0.94 -8.90
C TRP A 42 -15.18 1.47 -7.95
N MET A 43 -14.09 2.05 -8.46
CA MET A 43 -13.03 2.65 -7.64
C MET A 43 -13.59 3.78 -6.75
N GLN A 44 -14.38 4.68 -7.32
CA GLN A 44 -15.01 5.76 -6.54
C GLN A 44 -15.94 5.22 -5.45
N LYS A 45 -16.79 4.23 -5.78
CA LYS A 45 -17.66 3.58 -4.79
C LYS A 45 -16.86 2.88 -3.69
N LYS A 46 -15.71 2.27 -4.00
CA LYS A 46 -14.82 1.67 -3.01
C LYS A 46 -14.31 2.72 -2.03
N GLU A 47 -13.82 3.87 -2.51
CA GLU A 47 -13.32 4.94 -1.63
C GLU A 47 -14.44 5.57 -0.80
N PHE A 48 -15.63 5.82 -1.38
CA PHE A 48 -16.76 6.33 -0.60
C PHE A 48 -17.22 5.37 0.50
N ARG A 49 -17.13 4.05 0.29
CA ARG A 49 -17.44 3.05 1.32
C ARG A 49 -16.50 3.12 2.52
N LYS A 50 -15.28 3.65 2.37
CA LYS A 50 -14.34 3.84 3.48
C LYS A 50 -14.81 4.90 4.46
N LEU A 51 -15.56 5.91 4.00
CA LEU A 51 -16.11 6.97 4.87
C LEU A 51 -17.10 6.43 5.92
N LEU A 52 -17.68 5.25 5.68
CA LEU A 52 -18.64 4.61 6.58
C LEU A 52 -17.97 3.68 7.60
N LYS A 53 -16.65 3.50 7.52
CA LYS A 53 -15.87 2.58 8.34
C LYS A 53 -14.87 3.35 9.20
N PRO A 54 -14.47 2.81 10.36
CA PRO A 54 -13.34 3.37 11.09
C PRO A 54 -12.07 3.29 10.24
N PHE A 55 -11.15 4.21 10.50
CA PHE A 55 -9.85 4.25 9.83
C PHE A 55 -9.03 2.98 10.12
N ASP A 56 -8.73 2.20 9.07
CA ASP A 56 -7.92 0.99 9.17
C ASP A 56 -6.45 1.29 8.92
N ARG A 57 -5.65 1.19 9.97
CA ARG A 57 -4.20 1.41 9.92
C ARG A 57 -3.43 0.28 9.24
N HIS A 58 -4.04 -0.89 9.06
CA HIS A 58 -3.45 -2.06 8.43
C HIS A 58 -3.85 -2.22 6.96
N GLU A 59 -4.64 -1.29 6.42
CA GLU A 59 -4.98 -1.31 5.00
C GLU A 59 -3.72 -1.09 4.14
N PHE A 60 -3.56 -1.93 3.12
CA PHE A 60 -2.46 -1.91 2.17
C PHE A 60 -2.91 -1.11 0.93
N ASP A 61 -2.49 0.15 0.84
CA ASP A 61 -3.06 1.10 -0.14
C ASP A 61 -2.49 0.97 -1.55
N VAL A 62 -1.39 0.24 -1.71
CA VAL A 62 -0.63 0.16 -2.96
C VAL A 62 -0.74 -1.23 -3.58
N SER A 63 -0.67 -1.32 -4.90
CA SER A 63 -0.66 -2.63 -5.56
C SER A 63 0.63 -3.38 -5.22
N PRO A 64 0.56 -4.68 -4.88
CA PRO A 64 1.74 -5.52 -4.64
C PRO A 64 2.72 -5.58 -5.82
N ALA A 65 2.24 -5.31 -7.05
CA ALA A 65 3.03 -5.36 -8.26
C ALA A 65 3.86 -4.09 -8.52
N VAL A 66 3.74 -3.06 -7.68
CA VAL A 66 4.48 -1.81 -7.84
C VAL A 66 5.95 -2.02 -7.44
N VAL A 67 6.87 -1.50 -8.26
CA VAL A 67 8.30 -1.48 -7.95
C VAL A 67 8.62 -0.14 -7.27
N ASN A 68 8.23 -0.01 -6.00
CA ASN A 68 8.53 1.17 -5.17
C ASN A 68 8.41 0.81 -3.68
N ALA A 69 8.68 1.76 -2.78
CA ALA A 69 8.35 1.69 -1.36
C ALA A 69 7.65 2.99 -0.93
N PHE A 70 6.92 2.94 0.20
CA PHE A 70 6.12 4.08 0.64
C PHE A 70 6.05 4.17 2.16
N TYR A 71 6.10 5.40 2.68
CA TYR A 71 5.72 5.77 4.03
C TYR A 71 4.34 6.43 4.03
N SER A 72 3.46 5.97 4.93
CA SER A 72 2.13 6.54 5.19
C SER A 72 2.14 7.25 6.54
N PRO A 73 2.26 8.59 6.58
CA PRO A 73 2.32 9.36 7.81
C PRO A 73 1.11 9.18 8.73
N GLU A 74 -0.09 9.13 8.15
CA GLU A 74 -1.37 8.96 8.84
C GLU A 74 -1.51 7.60 9.53
N LYS A 75 -0.85 6.57 9.01
CA LYS A 75 -0.81 5.22 9.60
C LYS A 75 0.43 5.02 10.48
N ASN A 76 1.46 5.85 10.31
CA ASN A 76 2.83 5.59 10.73
C ASN A 76 3.24 4.17 10.30
N ALA A 77 3.17 3.93 8.99
CA ALA A 77 3.39 2.63 8.36
C ALA A 77 4.36 2.74 7.19
N ILE A 78 5.21 1.73 7.03
CA ILE A 78 6.06 1.54 5.84
C ILE A 78 5.53 0.37 5.03
N THR A 79 5.47 0.52 3.72
CA THR A 79 4.94 -0.49 2.79
C THR A 79 5.96 -0.82 1.72
N PHE A 80 6.33 -2.09 1.64
CA PHE A 80 7.20 -2.68 0.62
C PHE A 80 6.42 -3.70 -0.19
N PRO A 81 5.82 -3.31 -1.33
CA PRO A 81 5.22 -4.23 -2.28
C PRO A 81 6.16 -5.35 -2.72
N ALA A 82 5.61 -6.50 -3.11
CA ALA A 82 6.39 -7.61 -3.64
C ALA A 82 7.24 -7.20 -4.86
N GLY A 83 6.76 -6.25 -5.66
CA GLY A 83 7.45 -5.75 -6.85
C GLY A 83 8.82 -5.12 -6.59
N ILE A 84 9.11 -4.55 -5.42
CA ILE A 84 10.47 -4.06 -5.10
C ILE A 84 11.38 -5.15 -4.51
N LEU A 85 10.82 -6.26 -4.03
CA LEU A 85 11.55 -7.34 -3.37
C LEU A 85 12.13 -8.35 -4.37
N GLN A 86 12.78 -7.83 -5.42
CA GLN A 86 13.41 -8.60 -6.48
C GLN A 86 14.76 -7.98 -6.87
N PRO A 87 15.61 -8.69 -7.63
CA PRO A 87 16.81 -8.10 -8.19
C PRO A 87 16.51 -6.82 -8.98
N PRO A 88 17.34 -5.76 -8.88
CA PRO A 88 18.62 -5.70 -8.17
C PRO A 88 18.51 -5.36 -6.67
N PHE A 89 17.32 -5.06 -6.16
CA PHE A 89 17.13 -4.55 -4.80
C PHE A 89 17.30 -5.63 -3.73
N PHE A 90 16.78 -6.83 -3.99
CA PHE A 90 16.83 -7.94 -3.03
C PHE A 90 16.97 -9.28 -3.74
N SER A 91 17.86 -10.12 -3.22
CA SER A 91 17.90 -11.55 -3.51
C SER A 91 18.37 -12.32 -2.29
N GLY A 92 17.75 -13.48 -2.02
CA GLY A 92 18.22 -14.40 -0.99
C GLY A 92 19.62 -14.97 -1.26
N SER A 93 20.10 -14.91 -2.52
CA SER A 93 21.44 -15.36 -2.91
C SER A 93 22.53 -14.28 -2.82
N TYR A 94 22.17 -13.02 -2.63
CA TYR A 94 23.16 -11.93 -2.58
C TYR A 94 23.92 -11.90 -1.26
N PRO A 95 25.20 -11.47 -1.26
CA PRO A 95 25.90 -11.15 -0.02
C PRO A 95 25.10 -10.14 0.79
N LYS A 96 25.07 -10.31 2.11
CA LYS A 96 24.33 -9.42 3.02
C LYS A 96 24.63 -7.94 2.74
N ALA A 97 25.89 -7.59 2.50
CA ALA A 97 26.30 -6.23 2.19
C ALA A 97 25.56 -5.62 0.99
N VAL A 98 25.29 -6.41 -0.06
CA VAL A 98 24.55 -5.95 -1.24
C VAL A 98 23.08 -5.71 -0.88
N ASN A 99 22.44 -6.64 -0.17
CA ASN A 99 21.06 -6.45 0.28
C ASN A 99 20.91 -5.25 1.23
N TYR A 100 21.85 -5.05 2.17
CA TYR A 100 21.85 -3.88 3.05
C TYR A 100 22.10 -2.57 2.30
N GLY A 101 22.98 -2.57 1.30
CA GLY A 101 23.24 -1.39 0.47
C GLY A 101 22.09 -1.04 -0.49
N ALA A 102 21.38 -2.06 -0.97
CA ALA A 102 20.25 -1.89 -1.89
C ALA A 102 18.93 -1.72 -1.11
N ILE A 103 18.19 -2.80 -0.85
CA ILE A 103 16.90 -2.71 -0.14
C ILE A 103 17.05 -2.11 1.27
N GLY A 104 18.17 -2.32 1.96
CA GLY A 104 18.39 -1.73 3.29
C GLY A 104 18.45 -0.20 3.27
N ALA A 105 19.04 0.42 2.23
CA ALA A 105 19.03 1.87 2.06
C ALA A 105 17.62 2.40 1.78
N VAL A 106 16.83 1.67 0.97
CA VAL A 106 15.41 2.01 0.72
C VAL A 106 14.59 1.91 2.01
N ILE A 107 14.81 0.87 2.83
CA ILE A 107 14.18 0.76 4.15
C ILE A 107 14.53 1.96 5.04
N GLY A 108 15.81 2.36 5.05
CA GLY A 108 16.26 3.56 5.75
C GLY A 108 15.55 4.83 5.27
N HIS A 109 15.42 5.00 3.96
CA HIS A 109 14.72 6.13 3.34
C HIS A 109 13.26 6.24 3.82
N GLU A 110 12.49 5.14 3.77
CA GLU A 110 11.10 5.13 4.22
C GLU A 110 10.96 5.37 5.73
N ILE A 111 11.90 4.86 6.54
CA ILE A 111 11.91 5.17 7.98
C ILE A 111 12.18 6.66 8.20
N THR A 112 13.08 7.27 7.42
CA THR A 112 13.38 8.71 7.55
C THR A 112 12.21 9.61 7.17
N HIS A 113 11.32 9.19 6.28
CA HIS A 113 10.06 9.90 6.02
C HIS A 113 9.16 10.04 7.26
N GLY A 114 9.32 9.16 8.26
CA GLY A 114 8.66 9.33 9.55
C GLY A 114 9.15 10.53 10.37
N PHE A 115 10.27 11.12 10.00
CA PHE A 115 10.94 12.20 10.72
C PHE A 115 11.32 13.38 9.81
N ASP A 116 10.95 13.35 8.53
CA ASP A 116 11.14 14.47 7.63
C ASP A 116 10.18 15.62 7.97
N ASP A 117 10.22 16.69 7.18
CA ASP A 117 9.38 17.85 7.38
C ASP A 117 7.90 17.47 7.44
N GLN A 118 7.42 16.55 6.60
CA GLN A 118 6.02 16.10 6.59
C GLN A 118 5.68 15.14 7.75
N GLY A 119 6.55 14.19 8.07
CA GLY A 119 6.38 13.24 9.18
C GLY A 119 6.39 13.92 10.55
N PHE A 120 7.24 14.95 10.72
CA PHE A 120 7.35 15.71 11.96
C PHE A 120 6.07 16.49 12.31
N TRP A 121 5.37 17.06 11.32
CA TRP A 121 4.14 17.83 11.55
C TRP A 121 2.99 16.96 12.09
N LEU A 122 2.86 15.72 11.62
CA LEU A 122 1.77 14.84 12.05
C LEU A 122 1.93 14.31 13.47
N LEU A 123 3.16 14.01 13.91
CA LEU A 123 3.48 13.69 15.30
C LEU A 123 3.11 14.83 16.26
N LYS A 124 3.26 16.08 15.82
CA LYS A 124 2.94 17.27 16.61
C LYS A 124 1.43 17.54 16.67
N CYS A 125 0.71 17.35 15.57
CA CYS A 125 -0.76 17.48 15.55
C CYS A 125 -1.46 16.44 16.41
N TYR A 126 -1.04 15.17 16.37
CA TYR A 126 -1.61 14.13 17.23
C TYR A 126 -1.41 14.42 18.73
N LYS A 127 -0.25 14.97 19.13
CA LYS A 127 0.00 15.39 20.52
C LYS A 127 -0.85 16.57 20.97
N ASN A 128 -1.27 17.45 20.06
CA ASN A 128 -2.11 18.61 20.36
C ASN A 128 -3.62 18.31 20.33
N LEU A 129 -4.04 17.20 19.71
CA LEU A 129 -5.44 16.74 19.67
C LEU A 129 -5.86 15.90 20.88
N ILE A 130 -4.90 15.44 21.69
CA ILE A 130 -5.13 14.64 22.92
C ILE A 130 -4.84 15.50 24.17
N ARG A 131 -5.06 16.81 24.08
CA ARG A 131 -4.92 17.75 25.20
C ARG A 131 -6.20 18.53 25.43
#